data_AF-A0A2A5DNW1-F1
#
_entry.id   AF-A0A2A5DNW1-F1
#
_cell.length_a   1.000
_cell.length_b   1.000
_cell.length_c   1.000
_cell.angle_alpha   90.00
_cell.angle_beta   90.00
_cell.angle_gamma   90.00
#
_symmetry.space_group_name_H-M   'P 1'
#
loop_
_entity.id
_entity.type
_entity.pdbx_description
1 polymer ?
#
loop_
_entity_poly.entity_id
_entity_poly.type
_entity_poly.pdbx_seq_one_letter_code
_entity_poly.pdbx_strand_id
1 'polypeptide(L)'
;MKIRLAPLAPKEAVKFFRKKGLAVGFDWRDVWKEEHAAAFTVAKAMRVDILEDIRGAVDTAIAKGVTFNKFKKNLRPVLQAKGWWGRKELIDPLDGTAKLVQLGSDRRLKTIFDTNLRMSYAAGRWERAQRVKKTRPWLRYIAVLDDRTRPQHRDWHGIVRPIDDGFWQTHTPPNGWKCRCSFQQLSDRDLKRFGHKVSKPPKIKTREWLNKRTGEVSKVPVGISPGFDYNVGEARLRAFTPPPRGGLPASFPPGVPLPPLPPARKASKKLRLPDNLKDEAYVAKFLAAFGAKRGKPKIFTDVAGEDLIISENLFRDATGAIKVKKHDRHTQLLLLAETIKDPDEIWWVWEESRKRKSVWHLRRRYIRRWAGDIGAGISVFEHGQTGWTGVTTFPAMGGGRQKSLDSYLGKQRHGTLAWRRKK
;
A
#
# COMPACT_ATOMS: atom_id res chain seq x y z
N MET A 1 13.02 44.14 -5.46
CA MET A 1 12.75 43.00 -4.54
C MET A 1 12.76 41.70 -5.34
N LYS A 2 13.76 40.81 -5.19
CA LYS A 2 13.81 39.53 -5.92
C LYS A 2 12.77 38.57 -5.31
N ILE A 3 11.69 38.29 -6.05
CA ILE A 3 10.68 37.29 -5.64
C ILE A 3 11.35 35.92 -5.68
N ARG A 4 11.55 35.30 -4.51
CA ARG A 4 12.08 33.94 -4.40
C ARG A 4 10.92 32.94 -4.40
N LEU A 5 10.62 32.38 -5.56
CA LEU A 5 9.57 31.37 -5.71
C LEU A 5 10.07 30.03 -5.14
N ALA A 6 9.41 29.53 -4.09
CA ALA A 6 9.66 28.21 -3.53
C ALA A 6 8.61 27.21 -4.04
N PRO A 7 8.99 26.01 -4.52
CA PRO A 7 8.04 25.01 -4.99
C PRO A 7 7.21 24.48 -3.81
N LEU A 8 5.88 24.65 -3.89
CA LEU A 8 4.95 24.13 -2.90
C LEU A 8 4.54 22.69 -3.25
N ALA A 9 4.73 21.77 -2.30
CA ALA A 9 4.32 20.38 -2.50
C ALA A 9 2.78 20.28 -2.67
N PRO A 10 2.30 19.45 -3.61
CA PRO A 10 0.87 19.23 -3.84
C PRO A 10 0.27 18.38 -2.72
N LYS A 11 -0.08 19.00 -1.58
CA LYS A 11 -0.47 18.33 -0.33
C LYS A 11 -1.50 17.22 -0.52
N GLU A 12 -2.58 17.45 -1.28
CA GLU A 12 -3.60 16.41 -1.50
C GLU A 12 -3.11 15.24 -2.37
N ALA A 13 -2.25 15.50 -3.36
CA ALA A 13 -1.68 14.44 -4.20
C ALA A 13 -0.67 13.58 -3.41
N VAL A 14 0.16 14.22 -2.57
CA VAL A 14 1.08 13.52 -1.66
C VAL A 14 0.30 12.69 -0.64
N LYS A 15 -0.73 13.27 -0.02
CA LYS A 15 -1.62 12.58 0.92
C LYS A 15 -2.32 11.39 0.26
N PHE A 16 -2.78 11.54 -0.97
CA PHE A 16 -3.38 10.44 -1.74
C PHE A 16 -2.38 9.31 -1.98
N PHE A 17 -1.18 9.63 -2.48
CA PHE A 17 -0.17 8.63 -2.79
C PHE A 17 0.32 7.88 -1.55
N ARG A 18 0.64 8.60 -0.46
CA ARG A 18 1.15 8.01 0.79
C ARG A 18 0.15 7.11 1.50
N LYS A 19 -1.15 7.33 1.27
CA LYS A 19 -2.22 6.49 1.84
C LYS A 19 -2.43 5.17 1.11
N LYS A 20 -1.81 4.96 -0.06
CA LYS A 20 -1.88 3.67 -0.77
C LYS A 20 -1.10 2.60 0.00
N GLY A 21 -1.73 1.44 0.21
CA GLY A 21 -1.09 0.19 0.65
C GLY A 21 -0.16 -0.38 -0.44
N LEU A 22 0.31 -1.61 -0.26
CA LEU A 22 1.02 -2.36 -1.32
C LEU A 22 0.21 -3.58 -1.71
N ALA A 23 0.19 -3.88 -2.99
CA ALA A 23 -0.23 -5.18 -3.49
C ALA A 23 0.85 -5.67 -4.45
N VAL A 24 1.29 -6.90 -4.27
CA VAL A 24 2.20 -7.57 -5.19
C VAL A 24 1.35 -8.17 -6.30
N GLY A 25 1.72 -7.92 -7.56
CA GLY A 25 1.06 -8.52 -8.72
C GLY A 25 2.09 -8.89 -9.77
N PHE A 26 1.91 -10.02 -10.45
CA PHE A 26 2.78 -10.42 -11.56
C PHE A 26 2.36 -9.72 -12.86
N ASP A 27 1.07 -9.43 -13.02
CA ASP A 27 0.51 -8.61 -14.09
C ASP A 27 -0.28 -7.43 -13.51
N TRP A 28 -0.41 -6.34 -14.27
CA TRP A 28 -1.21 -5.20 -13.81
C TRP A 28 -2.70 -5.55 -13.71
N ARG A 29 -3.14 -6.62 -14.39
CA ARG A 29 -4.50 -7.18 -14.33
C ARG A 29 -4.76 -8.01 -13.07
N ASP A 30 -3.74 -8.32 -12.27
CA ASP A 30 -3.89 -9.02 -10.97
C ASP A 30 -4.52 -8.13 -9.90
N VAL A 31 -4.35 -6.81 -10.05
CA VAL A 31 -4.95 -5.80 -9.19
C VAL A 31 -5.81 -4.94 -10.11
N TRP A 32 -7.11 -4.81 -9.83
CA TRP A 32 -8.07 -4.26 -10.78
C TRP A 32 -8.64 -2.91 -10.30
N LYS A 33 -8.79 -1.96 -11.22
CA LYS A 33 -9.46 -0.65 -11.04
C LYS A 33 -9.21 0.02 -9.67
N GLU A 34 -10.21 0.06 -8.79
CA GLU A 34 -10.19 0.73 -7.49
C GLU A 34 -9.10 0.20 -6.56
N GLU A 35 -8.65 -1.04 -6.77
CA GLU A 35 -7.55 -1.59 -6.00
C GLU A 35 -6.20 -0.96 -6.34
N HIS A 36 -5.99 -0.47 -7.58
CA HIS A 36 -4.83 0.37 -7.91
C HIS A 36 -4.92 1.73 -7.22
N ALA A 37 -6.12 2.18 -6.84
CA ALA A 37 -6.31 3.36 -6.01
C ALA A 37 -6.01 3.09 -4.53
N ALA A 38 -6.28 1.87 -4.06
CA ALA A 38 -6.02 1.42 -2.68
C ALA A 38 -4.58 0.94 -2.44
N ALA A 39 -3.93 0.35 -3.44
CA ALA A 39 -2.63 -0.31 -3.34
C ALA A 39 -1.69 0.12 -4.48
N PHE A 40 -0.42 0.37 -4.16
CA PHE A 40 0.65 0.57 -5.12
C PHE A 40 1.18 -0.81 -5.55
N THR A 41 1.14 -1.06 -6.85
CA THR A 41 1.59 -2.31 -7.47
C THR A 41 2.47 -1.98 -8.64
N VAL A 42 3.51 -2.79 -8.83
CA VAL A 42 4.29 -2.81 -10.06
C VAL A 42 4.34 -4.27 -10.48
N ALA A 43 3.74 -4.58 -11.63
CA ALA A 43 3.75 -5.92 -12.20
C ALA A 43 5.16 -6.55 -12.10
N LYS A 44 5.31 -7.83 -11.78
CA LYS A 44 6.62 -8.54 -11.80
C LYS A 44 7.68 -7.95 -10.85
N ALA A 45 7.32 -7.03 -9.96
CA ALA A 45 8.14 -6.68 -8.80
C ALA A 45 7.67 -7.56 -7.63
N MET A 46 7.94 -8.87 -7.74
CA MET A 46 7.52 -9.87 -6.76
C MET A 46 8.30 -9.78 -5.44
N ARG A 47 9.34 -8.96 -5.39
CA ARG A 47 10.04 -8.66 -4.15
C ARG A 47 9.57 -7.31 -3.60
N VAL A 48 9.17 -7.34 -2.33
CA VAL A 48 8.73 -6.16 -1.58
C VAL A 48 9.77 -5.05 -1.63
N ASP A 49 11.05 -5.37 -1.58
CA ASP A 49 12.13 -4.38 -1.57
C ASP A 49 12.26 -3.57 -2.86
N ILE A 50 11.92 -4.17 -4.02
CA ILE A 50 11.86 -3.48 -5.31
C ILE A 50 10.63 -2.56 -5.34
N LEU A 51 9.49 -3.03 -4.84
CA LEU A 51 8.27 -2.21 -4.76
C LEU A 51 8.47 -0.99 -3.85
N GLU A 52 9.17 -1.17 -2.73
CA GLU A 52 9.52 -0.09 -1.80
C GLU A 52 10.38 0.98 -2.46
N ASP A 53 11.42 0.60 -3.20
CA ASP A 53 12.30 1.56 -3.90
C ASP A 53 11.51 2.36 -4.94
N ILE A 54 10.70 1.68 -5.76
CA ILE A 54 9.92 2.35 -6.81
C ILE A 54 8.89 3.28 -6.16
N ARG A 55 8.17 2.84 -5.12
CA ARG A 55 7.18 3.66 -4.42
C ARG A 55 7.84 4.87 -3.77
N GLY A 56 8.98 4.70 -3.10
CA GLY A 56 9.73 5.79 -2.46
C GLY A 56 10.23 6.82 -3.47
N ALA A 57 10.69 6.37 -4.64
CA ALA A 57 11.07 7.27 -5.73
C ALA A 57 9.87 8.05 -6.28
N VAL A 58 8.69 7.43 -6.38
CA VAL A 58 7.45 8.09 -6.83
C VAL A 58 6.94 9.08 -5.79
N ASP A 59 6.97 8.73 -4.50
CA ASP A 59 6.62 9.68 -3.42
C ASP A 59 7.50 10.92 -3.48
N THR A 60 8.82 10.70 -3.61
CA THR A 60 9.79 11.80 -3.76
C THR A 60 9.48 12.64 -4.99
N ALA A 61 9.12 12.01 -6.10
CA ALA A 61 8.77 12.73 -7.32
C ALA A 61 7.53 13.61 -7.18
N ILE A 62 6.48 13.12 -6.51
CA ILE A 62 5.26 13.89 -6.25
C ILE A 62 5.53 15.01 -5.24
N ALA A 63 6.23 14.70 -4.14
CA ALA A 63 6.45 15.64 -3.05
C ALA A 63 7.44 16.76 -3.38
N LYS A 64 8.49 16.46 -4.16
CA LYS A 64 9.58 17.39 -4.46
C LYS A 64 9.60 17.90 -5.91
N GLY A 65 8.67 17.47 -6.76
CA GLY A 65 8.63 17.87 -8.17
C GLY A 65 9.83 17.35 -8.98
N VAL A 66 10.20 16.08 -8.81
CA VAL A 66 11.35 15.49 -9.50
C VAL A 66 11.02 15.20 -10.96
N THR A 67 11.91 15.58 -11.89
CA THR A 67 11.77 15.27 -13.32
C THR A 67 11.98 13.79 -13.62
N PHE A 68 11.45 13.29 -14.74
CA PHE A 68 11.64 11.90 -15.13
C PHE A 68 13.13 11.51 -15.28
N ASN A 69 13.97 12.42 -15.80
CA ASN A 69 15.40 12.16 -15.95
C ASN A 69 16.09 11.95 -14.60
N LYS A 70 15.75 12.76 -13.59
CA LYS A 70 16.31 12.60 -12.23
C LYS A 70 15.72 11.38 -11.51
N PHE A 71 14.42 11.11 -11.68
CA PHE A 71 13.78 9.88 -11.20
C PHE A 71 14.49 8.63 -11.75
N LYS A 72 14.73 8.61 -13.06
CA LYS A 72 15.44 7.53 -13.74
C LYS A 72 16.89 7.39 -13.25
N LYS A 73 17.64 8.50 -13.19
CA LYS A 73 19.05 8.52 -12.75
C LYS A 73 19.21 7.93 -11.34
N ASN A 74 18.26 8.20 -10.45
CA ASN A 74 18.33 7.74 -9.07
C ASN A 74 17.86 6.28 -8.90
N LEU A 75 16.79 5.88 -9.58
CA LEU A 75 16.15 4.59 -9.34
C LEU A 75 16.75 3.45 -10.16
N ARG A 76 17.22 3.73 -11.39
CA ARG A 76 17.75 2.69 -12.28
C ARG A 76 18.94 1.92 -11.66
N PRO A 77 19.97 2.57 -11.08
CA PRO A 77 21.10 1.84 -10.49
C PRO A 77 20.67 0.92 -9.33
N VAL A 78 19.73 1.37 -8.50
CA VAL A 78 19.18 0.60 -7.38
C VAL A 78 18.48 -0.67 -7.88
N LEU A 79 17.63 -0.54 -8.90
CA LEU A 79 16.92 -1.67 -9.49
C LEU A 79 17.85 -2.64 -10.22
N GLN A 80 18.89 -2.13 -10.87
CA GLN A 80 19.93 -2.94 -11.52
C GLN A 80 20.72 -3.76 -10.49
N ALA A 81 21.17 -3.13 -9.40
CA ALA A 81 21.87 -3.81 -8.30
C ALA A 81 21.01 -4.91 -7.65
N LYS A 82 19.69 -4.72 -7.62
CA LYS A 82 18.72 -5.71 -7.12
C LYS A 82 18.33 -6.78 -8.16
N GLY A 83 18.94 -6.77 -9.33
CA GLY A 83 18.70 -7.75 -10.39
C GLY A 83 17.35 -7.59 -11.10
N TRP A 84 16.65 -6.46 -10.94
CA TRP A 84 15.37 -6.17 -11.56
C TRP A 84 15.51 -5.26 -12.79
N TRP A 85 16.22 -5.74 -13.81
CA TRP A 85 16.44 -4.99 -15.04
C TRP A 85 16.51 -5.91 -16.26
N GLY A 86 16.10 -5.40 -17.41
CA GLY A 86 16.15 -6.14 -18.67
C GLY A 86 15.06 -7.21 -18.80
N ARG A 87 15.33 -8.22 -19.63
CA ARG A 87 14.47 -9.39 -19.80
C ARG A 87 15.01 -10.54 -18.96
N LYS A 88 14.13 -11.28 -18.29
CA LYS A 88 14.45 -12.52 -17.58
C LYS A 88 13.33 -13.53 -17.77
N GLU A 89 13.67 -14.80 -17.71
CA GLU A 89 12.65 -15.84 -17.57
C GLU A 89 12.14 -15.84 -16.13
N LEU A 90 10.82 -15.77 -15.99
CA LEU A 90 10.13 -15.96 -14.72
C LEU A 90 9.00 -16.95 -14.93
N ILE A 91 8.79 -17.80 -13.93
CA ILE A 91 7.64 -18.70 -13.86
C ILE A 91 6.41 -17.85 -13.53
N ASP A 92 5.37 -17.91 -14.37
CA ASP A 92 4.10 -17.25 -14.09
C ASP A 92 3.36 -18.05 -13.00
N PRO A 93 3.09 -17.48 -11.81
CA PRO A 93 2.47 -18.21 -10.71
C PRO A 93 1.04 -18.66 -11.00
N LEU A 94 0.42 -18.14 -12.08
CA LEU A 94 -0.94 -18.52 -12.49
C LEU A 94 -1.00 -19.87 -13.22
N ASP A 95 -0.01 -20.17 -14.06
CA ASP A 95 -0.01 -21.37 -14.91
C ASP A 95 1.26 -22.23 -14.80
N GLY A 96 2.24 -21.81 -14.00
CA GLY A 96 3.48 -22.55 -13.76
C GLY A 96 4.46 -22.54 -14.94
N THR A 97 4.19 -21.79 -16.01
CA THR A 97 5.05 -21.79 -17.20
C THR A 97 6.15 -20.73 -17.14
N ALA A 98 7.35 -21.08 -17.62
CA ALA A 98 8.45 -20.13 -17.76
C ALA A 98 8.18 -19.17 -18.92
N LYS A 99 8.13 -17.87 -18.65
CA LYS A 99 7.91 -16.83 -19.65
C LYS A 99 9.05 -15.84 -19.64
N LEU A 100 9.55 -15.49 -20.83
CA LEU A 100 10.48 -14.37 -20.99
C LEU A 100 9.75 -13.05 -20.72
N VAL A 101 10.06 -12.40 -19.60
CA VAL A 101 9.39 -11.18 -19.16
C VAL A 101 10.33 -9.98 -19.09
N GLN A 102 9.81 -8.82 -19.45
CA GLN A 102 10.48 -7.54 -19.20
C GLN A 102 10.33 -7.13 -17.73
N LEU A 103 11.44 -7.02 -17.01
CA LEU A 103 11.56 -6.43 -15.66
C LEU A 103 11.69 -4.90 -15.78
N GLY A 104 12.74 -4.28 -15.22
CA GLY A 104 13.02 -2.86 -15.41
C GLY A 104 13.44 -2.50 -16.84
N SER A 105 13.00 -1.33 -17.30
CA SER A 105 13.52 -0.65 -18.50
C SER A 105 13.22 0.84 -18.42
N ASP A 106 13.96 1.68 -19.16
CA ASP A 106 13.72 3.13 -19.22
C ASP A 106 12.27 3.45 -19.62
N ARG A 107 11.74 2.76 -20.63
CA ARG A 107 10.34 2.91 -21.08
C ARG A 107 9.35 2.53 -19.98
N ARG A 108 9.64 1.47 -19.22
CA ARG A 108 8.78 1.02 -18.13
C ARG A 108 8.81 1.98 -16.95
N LEU A 109 9.98 2.45 -16.56
CA LEU A 109 10.12 3.48 -15.54
C LEU A 109 9.35 4.74 -15.92
N LYS A 110 9.35 5.11 -17.20
CA LYS A 110 8.54 6.23 -17.69
C LYS A 110 7.06 6.01 -17.50
N THR A 111 6.54 4.83 -17.84
CA THR A 111 5.13 4.48 -17.60
C THR A 111 4.78 4.52 -16.12
N ILE A 112 5.61 3.93 -15.25
CA ILE A 112 5.39 3.93 -13.79
C ILE A 112 5.33 5.38 -13.27
N PHE A 113 6.31 6.20 -13.65
CA PHE A 113 6.39 7.60 -13.27
C PHE A 113 5.17 8.38 -13.75
N ASP A 114 4.90 8.36 -15.06
CA ASP A 114 3.82 9.15 -15.67
C ASP A 114 2.45 8.74 -15.12
N THR A 115 2.16 7.43 -15.02
CA THR A 115 0.86 6.95 -14.55
C THR A 115 0.63 7.30 -13.08
N ASN A 116 1.61 7.04 -12.19
CA ASN A 116 1.41 7.31 -10.76
C ASN A 116 1.30 8.79 -10.44
N LEU A 117 2.11 9.65 -11.10
CA LEU A 117 2.01 11.09 -10.92
C LEU A 117 0.65 11.59 -11.39
N ARG A 118 0.22 11.24 -12.61
CA ARG A 118 -1.05 11.70 -13.18
C ARG A 118 -2.25 11.28 -12.33
N MET A 119 -2.27 10.02 -11.87
CA MET A 119 -3.31 9.51 -10.98
C MET A 119 -3.35 10.28 -9.65
N SER A 120 -2.18 10.52 -9.05
CA SER A 120 -2.09 11.22 -7.76
C SER A 120 -2.53 12.68 -7.88
N TYR A 121 -2.15 13.36 -8.97
CA TYR A 121 -2.60 14.72 -9.26
C TYR A 121 -4.09 14.80 -9.58
N ALA A 122 -4.65 13.81 -10.28
CA ALA A 122 -6.08 13.73 -10.56
C ALA A 122 -6.89 13.57 -9.27
N ALA A 123 -6.49 12.64 -8.40
CA ALA A 123 -7.14 12.48 -7.10
C ALA A 123 -7.06 13.73 -6.22
N GLY A 124 -5.90 14.40 -6.20
CA GLY A 124 -5.74 15.67 -5.48
C GLY A 124 -6.62 16.79 -6.06
N ARG A 125 -6.74 16.87 -7.39
CA ARG A 125 -7.67 17.82 -8.05
C ARG A 125 -9.12 17.52 -7.68
N TRP A 126 -9.51 16.25 -7.62
CA TRP A 126 -10.85 15.85 -7.23
C TRP A 126 -11.17 16.22 -5.78
N GLU A 127 -10.27 15.94 -4.82
CA GLU A 127 -10.44 16.32 -3.40
C GLU A 127 -10.62 17.84 -3.25
N ARG A 128 -9.88 18.65 -4.03
CA ARG A 128 -10.07 20.11 -4.08
C ARG A 128 -11.39 20.50 -4.72
N ALA A 129 -11.78 19.85 -5.81
CA ALA A 129 -13.02 20.16 -6.50
C ALA A 129 -14.25 19.89 -5.62
N GLN A 130 -14.28 18.74 -4.95
CA GLN A 130 -15.33 18.40 -3.99
C GLN A 130 -15.42 19.41 -2.84
N ARG A 131 -14.28 19.88 -2.32
CA ARG A 131 -14.25 20.85 -1.22
C ARG A 131 -14.93 22.18 -1.56
N VAL A 132 -14.82 22.64 -2.81
CA VAL A 132 -15.38 23.94 -3.24
C VAL A 132 -16.65 23.82 -4.08
N LYS A 133 -17.22 22.61 -4.19
CA LYS A 133 -18.33 22.33 -5.12
C LYS A 133 -19.55 23.20 -4.94
N LYS A 134 -19.84 23.67 -3.71
CA LYS A 134 -20.95 24.60 -3.43
C LYS A 134 -20.86 25.91 -4.22
N THR A 135 -19.65 26.38 -4.48
CA THR A 135 -19.39 27.65 -5.18
C THR A 135 -18.92 27.46 -6.62
N ARG A 136 -18.43 26.26 -6.95
CA ARG A 136 -17.92 25.90 -8.28
C ARG A 136 -18.40 24.50 -8.66
N PRO A 137 -19.71 24.32 -8.94
CA PRO A 137 -20.32 23.00 -9.10
C PRO A 137 -20.05 22.36 -10.46
N TRP A 138 -19.47 23.08 -11.41
CA TRP A 138 -19.30 22.63 -12.79
C TRP A 138 -17.89 22.12 -13.06
N LEU A 139 -17.79 21.00 -13.77
CA LEU A 139 -16.54 20.50 -14.32
C LEU A 139 -16.59 20.54 -15.84
N ARG A 140 -15.49 20.97 -16.47
CA ARG A 140 -15.27 20.95 -17.92
C ARG A 140 -14.16 19.96 -18.26
N TYR A 141 -14.40 19.05 -19.20
CA TYR A 141 -13.38 18.11 -19.65
C TYR A 141 -12.36 18.80 -20.56
N ILE A 142 -11.07 18.66 -20.25
CA ILE A 142 -9.96 19.31 -20.96
C ILE A 142 -9.07 18.25 -21.60
N ALA A 143 -9.06 18.19 -22.92
CA ALA A 143 -8.07 17.45 -23.68
C ALA A 143 -6.94 18.40 -24.12
N VAL A 144 -5.77 17.85 -24.44
CA VAL A 144 -4.62 18.65 -24.93
C VAL A 144 -4.84 19.14 -26.36
N LEU A 145 -5.65 18.42 -27.15
CA LEU A 145 -6.00 18.73 -28.55
C LEU A 145 -4.82 18.76 -29.54
N ASP A 146 -3.71 18.11 -29.21
CA ASP A 146 -2.65 17.81 -30.17
C ASP A 146 -2.92 16.52 -30.95
N ASP A 147 -2.04 16.17 -31.89
CA ASP A 147 -2.15 14.99 -32.77
C ASP A 147 -2.17 13.66 -32.01
N ARG A 148 -1.72 13.66 -30.75
CA ARG A 148 -1.71 12.47 -29.87
C ARG A 148 -2.98 12.36 -29.04
N THR A 149 -3.90 13.32 -29.15
CA THR A 149 -5.20 13.27 -28.48
C THR A 149 -6.10 12.29 -29.22
N ARG A 150 -6.58 11.27 -28.51
CA ARG A 150 -7.49 10.27 -29.08
C ARG A 150 -8.77 10.94 -29.59
N PRO A 151 -9.36 10.51 -30.72
CA PRO A 151 -10.59 11.10 -31.26
C PRO A 151 -11.70 11.22 -30.22
N GLN A 152 -11.97 10.16 -29.45
CA GLN A 152 -13.00 10.18 -28.41
C GLN A 152 -12.74 11.23 -27.33
N HIS A 153 -11.47 11.51 -27.00
CA HIS A 153 -11.11 12.50 -25.99
C HIS A 153 -11.22 13.92 -26.54
N ARG A 154 -11.02 14.09 -27.87
CA ARG A 154 -11.28 15.34 -28.58
C ARG A 154 -12.78 15.63 -28.60
N ASP A 155 -13.62 14.62 -28.82
CA ASP A 155 -15.09 14.74 -28.76
C ASP A 155 -15.59 15.12 -27.37
N TRP A 156 -14.93 14.63 -26.31
CA TRP A 156 -15.27 15.01 -24.94
C TRP A 156 -14.76 16.39 -24.55
N HIS A 157 -13.84 17.00 -25.31
CA HIS A 157 -13.31 18.29 -24.95
C HIS A 157 -14.39 19.35 -24.88
N GLY A 158 -14.42 20.09 -23.77
CA GLY A 158 -15.39 21.14 -23.55
C GLY A 158 -16.74 20.66 -23.02
N ILE A 159 -16.97 19.36 -22.86
CA ILE A 159 -18.14 18.86 -22.13
C ILE A 159 -18.14 19.46 -20.73
N VAL A 160 -19.21 20.18 -20.40
CA VAL A 160 -19.45 20.77 -19.08
C VAL A 160 -20.60 20.05 -18.40
N ARG A 161 -20.35 19.49 -17.21
CA ARG A 161 -21.36 18.78 -16.41
C ARG A 161 -21.23 19.17 -14.93
N PRO A 162 -22.31 19.04 -14.13
CA PRO A 162 -22.19 19.11 -12.67
C PRO A 162 -21.14 18.12 -12.17
N ILE A 163 -20.47 18.43 -11.07
CA ILE A 163 -19.45 17.57 -10.46
C ILE A 163 -20.01 16.22 -10.00
N ASP A 164 -21.25 16.20 -9.54
CA ASP A 164 -21.93 14.99 -9.05
C ASP A 164 -22.60 14.19 -10.20
N ASP A 165 -22.35 14.55 -11.46
CA ASP A 165 -22.87 13.84 -12.63
C ASP A 165 -22.19 12.49 -12.86
N GLY A 166 -22.98 11.47 -13.22
CA GLY A 166 -22.51 10.10 -13.47
C GLY A 166 -21.41 9.98 -14.54
N PHE A 167 -21.31 10.93 -15.47
CA PHE A 167 -20.22 11.00 -16.46
C PHE A 167 -18.83 10.95 -15.78
N TRP A 168 -18.66 11.67 -14.66
CA TRP A 168 -17.38 11.76 -13.96
C TRP A 168 -17.00 10.48 -13.24
N GLN A 169 -17.92 9.54 -13.04
CA GLN A 169 -17.59 8.25 -12.41
C GLN A 169 -16.65 7.42 -13.28
N THR A 170 -16.73 7.55 -14.60
CA THR A 170 -15.91 6.77 -15.54
C THR A 170 -14.99 7.65 -16.39
N HIS A 171 -15.36 8.89 -16.68
CA HIS A 171 -14.63 9.77 -17.61
C HIS A 171 -13.72 10.80 -16.92
N THR A 172 -13.43 10.64 -15.62
CA THR A 172 -12.49 11.52 -14.91
C THR A 172 -11.05 11.19 -15.32
N PRO A 173 -10.31 12.11 -15.98
CA PRO A 173 -8.96 11.81 -16.42
C PRO A 173 -7.99 11.53 -15.26
N PRO A 174 -6.98 10.66 -15.47
CA PRO A 174 -6.57 10.09 -16.76
C PRO A 174 -7.39 8.87 -17.19
N ASN A 175 -7.86 8.87 -18.46
CA ASN A 175 -8.70 7.80 -19.03
C ASN A 175 -7.90 6.70 -19.76
N GLY A 176 -6.62 6.55 -19.44
CA GLY A 176 -5.76 5.53 -20.02
C GLY A 176 -4.27 5.83 -19.93
N TRP A 177 -3.47 4.86 -20.39
CA TRP A 177 -2.02 4.99 -20.50
C TRP A 177 -1.62 6.21 -21.32
N LYS A 178 -0.68 7.00 -20.79
CA LYS A 178 -0.17 8.25 -21.40
C LYS A 178 -1.23 9.35 -21.61
N CYS A 179 -2.43 9.23 -21.02
CA CYS A 179 -3.46 10.26 -21.10
C CYS A 179 -2.96 11.58 -20.47
N ARG A 180 -3.14 12.70 -21.19
CA ARG A 180 -2.79 14.06 -20.75
C ARG A 180 -3.99 14.96 -20.48
N CYS A 181 -5.19 14.42 -20.62
CA CYS A 181 -6.42 15.13 -20.33
C CYS A 181 -6.54 15.44 -18.82
N SER A 182 -7.38 16.41 -18.50
CA SER A 182 -7.73 16.80 -17.14
C SER A 182 -9.14 17.37 -17.11
N PHE A 183 -9.56 17.93 -15.99
CA PHE A 183 -10.78 18.71 -15.89
C PHE A 183 -10.48 20.08 -15.31
N GLN A 184 -11.31 21.06 -15.69
CA GLN A 184 -11.32 22.42 -15.16
C GLN A 184 -12.58 22.62 -14.34
N GLN A 185 -12.46 23.18 -13.14
CA GLN A 185 -13.60 23.49 -12.30
C GLN A 185 -14.08 24.93 -12.51
N LEU A 186 -15.39 25.11 -12.65
CA LEU A 186 -16.04 26.35 -13.06
C LEU A 186 -17.20 26.71 -12.09
N SER A 187 -17.41 28.00 -11.88
CA SER A 187 -18.62 28.58 -11.27
C SER A 187 -19.60 29.03 -12.34
N ASP A 188 -20.83 29.40 -11.96
CA ASP A 188 -21.80 30.00 -12.89
C ASP A 188 -21.28 31.29 -13.53
N ARG A 189 -20.50 32.07 -12.78
CA ARG A 189 -19.82 33.26 -13.31
C ARG A 189 -18.82 32.90 -14.40
N ASP A 190 -18.08 31.81 -14.23
CA ASP A 190 -17.11 31.34 -15.23
C ASP A 190 -17.82 30.82 -16.49
N LEU A 191 -18.97 30.14 -16.33
CA LEU A 191 -19.78 29.72 -17.48
C LEU A 191 -20.20 30.93 -18.33
N LYS A 192 -20.74 31.97 -17.68
CA LYS A 192 -21.12 33.21 -18.36
C LYS A 192 -19.92 33.91 -18.99
N ARG A 193 -18.83 34.08 -18.23
CA ARG A 193 -17.62 34.79 -18.66
C ARG A 193 -16.94 34.13 -19.86
N PHE A 194 -16.88 32.80 -19.88
CA PHE A 194 -16.20 32.06 -20.95
C PHE A 194 -17.16 31.51 -22.01
N GLY A 195 -18.44 31.89 -21.96
CA GLY A 195 -19.46 31.42 -22.91
C GLY A 195 -19.70 29.91 -22.90
N HIS A 196 -19.42 29.24 -21.79
CA HIS A 196 -19.64 27.79 -21.67
C HIS A 196 -21.09 27.49 -21.28
N LYS A 197 -21.67 26.46 -21.88
CA LYS A 197 -23.01 25.95 -21.56
C LYS A 197 -22.90 24.55 -20.98
N VAL A 198 -23.80 24.22 -20.05
CA VAL A 198 -23.93 22.86 -19.53
C VAL A 198 -24.33 21.94 -20.68
N SER A 199 -23.51 20.92 -20.94
CA SER A 199 -23.71 19.99 -22.04
C SER A 199 -24.81 18.98 -21.71
N LYS A 200 -25.55 18.51 -22.72
CA LYS A 200 -26.44 17.36 -22.55
C LYS A 200 -25.61 16.12 -22.15
N PRO A 201 -26.16 15.17 -21.36
CA PRO A 201 -25.47 13.93 -21.03
C PRO A 201 -25.03 13.20 -22.31
N PRO A 202 -23.73 12.89 -22.48
CA PRO A 202 -23.26 12.18 -23.66
C PRO A 202 -23.76 10.73 -23.66
N LYS A 203 -24.08 10.18 -24.83
CA LYS A 203 -24.39 8.75 -24.97
C LYS A 203 -23.10 7.95 -24.78
N ILE A 204 -22.95 7.31 -23.63
CA ILE A 204 -21.78 6.47 -23.32
C ILE A 204 -21.95 5.12 -24.02
N LYS A 205 -21.17 4.87 -25.07
CA LYS A 205 -21.06 3.54 -25.69
C LYS A 205 -20.07 2.71 -24.89
N THR A 206 -20.43 1.45 -24.61
CA THR A 206 -19.54 0.48 -23.96
C THR A 206 -19.14 -0.62 -24.94
N ARG A 207 -17.95 -1.20 -24.73
CA ARG A 207 -17.50 -2.41 -25.41
C ARG A 207 -17.16 -3.48 -24.37
N GLU A 208 -17.31 -4.74 -24.75
CA GLU A 208 -16.84 -5.84 -23.91
C GLU A 208 -15.32 -5.97 -23.99
N TRP A 209 -14.72 -6.29 -22.85
CA TRP A 209 -13.30 -6.54 -22.74
C TRP A 209 -13.08 -7.77 -21.86
N LEU A 210 -12.46 -8.80 -22.45
CA LEU A 210 -12.05 -10.01 -21.76
C LEU A 210 -10.71 -9.79 -21.05
N ASN A 211 -10.71 -9.93 -19.73
CA ASN A 211 -9.50 -10.08 -18.95
C ASN A 211 -8.92 -11.47 -19.20
N LYS A 212 -7.99 -11.58 -20.16
CA LYS A 212 -7.31 -12.87 -20.46
C LYS A 212 -6.57 -13.52 -19.28
N ARG A 213 -6.46 -12.84 -18.14
CA ARG A 213 -5.78 -13.35 -16.95
C ARG A 213 -6.72 -13.92 -15.90
N THR A 214 -7.92 -13.36 -15.75
CA THR A 214 -8.93 -13.88 -14.81
C THR A 214 -10.07 -14.63 -15.52
N GLY A 215 -10.18 -14.50 -16.85
CA GLY A 215 -11.32 -15.00 -17.64
C GLY A 215 -12.55 -14.08 -17.58
N GLU A 216 -12.52 -13.02 -16.78
CA GLU A 216 -13.69 -12.14 -16.56
C GLU A 216 -13.93 -11.22 -17.77
N VAL A 217 -15.19 -11.10 -18.18
CA VAL A 217 -15.64 -10.15 -19.21
C VAL A 217 -16.23 -8.93 -18.53
N SER A 218 -15.76 -7.74 -18.88
CA SER A 218 -16.27 -6.47 -18.34
C SER A 218 -16.66 -5.51 -19.45
N LYS A 219 -17.67 -4.67 -19.19
CA LYS A 219 -18.08 -3.58 -20.09
C LYS A 219 -17.27 -2.32 -19.78
N VAL A 220 -16.50 -1.84 -20.77
CA VAL A 220 -15.63 -0.66 -20.65
C VAL A 220 -16.12 0.43 -21.62
N PRO A 221 -16.25 1.71 -21.20
CA PRO A 221 -16.59 2.80 -22.10
C PRO A 221 -15.61 2.92 -23.27
N VAL A 222 -16.15 3.13 -24.48
CA VAL A 222 -15.34 3.36 -25.69
C VAL A 222 -14.52 4.64 -25.50
N GLY A 223 -13.23 4.58 -25.83
CA GLY A 223 -12.28 5.69 -25.62
C GLY A 223 -11.52 5.63 -24.29
N ILE A 224 -11.96 4.80 -23.34
CA ILE A 224 -11.29 4.56 -22.06
C ILE A 224 -10.50 3.24 -22.12
N SER A 225 -9.28 3.26 -21.61
CA SER A 225 -8.49 2.04 -21.49
C SER A 225 -9.01 1.19 -20.32
N PRO A 226 -9.14 -0.14 -20.46
CA PRO A 226 -9.56 -1.01 -19.35
C PRO A 226 -8.70 -0.78 -18.10
N GLY A 227 -9.33 -0.67 -16.93
CA GLY A 227 -8.63 -0.37 -15.67
C GLY A 227 -8.40 1.12 -15.42
N PHE A 228 -8.94 2.01 -16.26
CA PHE A 228 -8.95 3.47 -16.07
C PHE A 228 -10.38 4.03 -16.07
N ASP A 229 -11.38 3.18 -16.20
CA ASP A 229 -12.81 3.48 -16.25
C ASP A 229 -13.41 3.66 -14.84
N TYR A 230 -12.72 4.45 -14.01
CA TYR A 230 -13.15 4.79 -12.66
C TYR A 230 -12.63 6.18 -12.27
N ASN A 231 -13.34 6.85 -11.37
CA ASN A 231 -12.89 8.11 -10.80
C ASN A 231 -11.88 7.86 -9.68
N VAL A 232 -10.61 8.12 -9.93
CA VAL A 232 -9.53 7.90 -8.94
C VAL A 232 -9.70 8.71 -7.64
N GLY A 233 -10.36 9.87 -7.71
CA GLY A 233 -10.66 10.68 -6.53
C GLY A 233 -11.76 10.08 -5.65
N GLU A 234 -12.80 9.49 -6.27
CA GLU A 234 -13.89 8.81 -5.56
C GLU A 234 -13.53 7.38 -5.15
N ALA A 235 -12.75 6.67 -5.95
CA ALA A 235 -12.28 5.32 -5.64
C ALA A 235 -11.48 5.27 -4.34
N ARG A 236 -10.89 6.38 -3.90
CA ARG A 236 -10.35 6.50 -2.55
C ARG A 236 -11.42 6.35 -1.47
N LEU A 237 -12.61 6.93 -1.66
CA LEU A 237 -13.73 6.80 -0.73
C LEU A 237 -14.28 5.38 -0.75
N ARG A 238 -14.41 4.78 -1.94
CA ARG A 238 -14.81 3.37 -2.11
C ARG A 238 -13.76 2.37 -1.64
N ALA A 239 -12.47 2.70 -1.64
CA ALA A 239 -11.43 1.86 -1.04
C ALA A 239 -11.57 1.74 0.50
N PHE A 240 -12.37 2.60 1.14
CA PHE A 240 -12.81 2.42 2.54
C PHE A 240 -14.04 1.50 2.68
N THR A 241 -14.64 1.06 1.57
CA THR A 241 -15.73 0.09 1.48
C THR A 241 -15.35 -0.99 0.46
N PRO A 242 -14.58 -2.01 0.87
CA PRO A 242 -14.08 -3.03 -0.05
C PRO A 242 -15.25 -3.69 -0.82
N PRO A 243 -15.14 -3.92 -2.15
CA PRO A 243 -16.05 -4.84 -2.81
C PRO A 243 -15.89 -6.23 -2.18
N PRO A 244 -16.97 -7.05 -2.10
CA PRO A 244 -16.89 -8.37 -1.49
C PRO A 244 -15.93 -9.25 -2.30
N ARG A 245 -14.76 -9.51 -1.72
CA ARG A 245 -13.86 -10.57 -2.14
C ARG A 245 -14.08 -11.75 -1.24
N GLY A 246 -14.36 -12.90 -1.84
CA GLY A 246 -14.28 -14.17 -1.12
C GLY A 246 -12.83 -14.39 -0.67
N GLY A 247 -12.55 -14.13 0.61
CA GLY A 247 -11.21 -14.27 1.22
C GLY A 247 -10.34 -13.01 1.08
N LEU A 248 -9.85 -12.48 2.21
CA LEU A 248 -9.12 -11.19 2.39
C LEU A 248 -7.81 -11.06 1.58
N PRO A 249 -7.37 -9.84 1.18
CA PRO A 249 -6.98 -8.73 2.07
C PRO A 249 -7.73 -7.39 1.87
N ALA A 250 -8.03 -6.69 2.98
CA ALA A 250 -8.58 -5.33 3.04
C ALA A 250 -7.59 -4.37 3.72
N SER A 251 -7.54 -3.10 3.28
CA SER A 251 -6.67 -2.06 3.84
C SER A 251 -7.45 -1.14 4.79
N PHE A 252 -6.93 -0.92 6.00
CA PHE A 252 -7.58 -0.17 7.07
C PHE A 252 -6.71 1.02 7.53
N PRO A 253 -7.19 2.28 7.41
CA PRO A 253 -6.52 3.42 8.01
C PRO A 253 -6.53 3.38 9.54
N PRO A 254 -5.65 4.13 10.22
CA PRO A 254 -5.77 4.34 11.66
C PRO A 254 -7.14 4.93 12.04
N GLY A 255 -7.80 4.34 13.04
CA GLY A 255 -9.04 4.86 13.62
C GLY A 255 -10.33 4.47 12.91
N VAL A 256 -10.30 3.61 11.89
CA VAL A 256 -11.53 3.05 11.31
C VAL A 256 -12.06 1.88 12.14
N PRO A 257 -13.38 1.59 12.10
CA PRO A 257 -13.90 0.37 12.67
C PRO A 257 -13.23 -0.86 12.05
N LEU A 258 -12.71 -1.74 12.89
CA LEU A 258 -12.00 -2.95 12.49
C LEU A 258 -12.86 -4.19 12.73
N PRO A 259 -12.62 -5.29 11.99
CA PRO A 259 -13.26 -6.56 12.30
C PRO A 259 -12.99 -6.98 13.76
N PRO A 260 -13.92 -7.70 14.42
CA PRO A 260 -13.73 -8.14 15.80
C PRO A 260 -12.56 -9.12 15.91
N LEU A 261 -11.80 -9.11 17.00
CA LEU A 261 -10.64 -10.00 17.10
C LEU A 261 -11.03 -11.46 17.36
N PRO A 262 -10.26 -12.45 16.85
CA PRO A 262 -10.41 -13.86 17.21
C PRO A 262 -10.21 -14.10 18.73
N PRO A 263 -10.86 -15.10 19.36
CA PRO A 263 -10.75 -15.37 20.80
C PRO A 263 -9.30 -15.50 21.28
N ALA A 264 -8.95 -14.99 22.47
CA ALA A 264 -7.56 -15.02 22.94
C ALA A 264 -7.01 -16.46 23.06
N ARG A 265 -5.71 -16.65 22.75
CA ARG A 265 -5.02 -17.94 22.88
C ARG A 265 -4.60 -18.18 24.33
N LYS A 266 -4.60 -19.46 24.76
CA LYS A 266 -4.16 -19.84 26.12
C LYS A 266 -2.69 -19.49 26.32
N ALA A 267 -2.40 -18.80 27.42
CA ALA A 267 -1.06 -18.35 27.79
C ALA A 267 -0.59 -19.12 29.04
N SER A 268 0.26 -20.12 28.85
CA SER A 268 0.74 -20.96 29.94
C SER A 268 2.01 -20.39 30.58
N LYS A 269 2.27 -20.70 31.85
CA LYS A 269 3.52 -20.31 32.54
C LYS A 269 4.79 -20.79 31.83
N LYS A 270 4.72 -21.91 31.09
CA LYS A 270 5.84 -22.49 30.32
C LYS A 270 6.35 -21.57 29.20
N LEU A 271 5.54 -20.61 28.75
CA LEU A 271 5.94 -19.64 27.72
C LEU A 271 6.73 -18.45 28.29
N ARG A 272 6.84 -18.33 29.63
CA ARG A 272 7.76 -17.37 30.26
C ARG A 272 9.08 -18.03 30.58
N LEU A 273 10.16 -17.44 30.06
CA LEU A 273 11.52 -17.87 30.38
C LEU A 273 11.95 -17.31 31.74
N PRO A 274 12.76 -18.05 32.52
CA PRO A 274 13.39 -17.55 33.73
C PRO A 274 14.18 -16.27 33.46
N ASP A 275 14.34 -15.40 34.46
CA ASP A 275 15.02 -14.10 34.35
C ASP A 275 16.57 -14.19 34.49
N ASN A 276 17.08 -15.36 34.85
CA ASN A 276 18.48 -15.58 35.22
C ASN A 276 19.33 -16.29 34.14
N LEU A 277 18.88 -16.34 32.89
CA LEU A 277 19.66 -16.99 31.82
C LEU A 277 20.69 -16.04 31.20
N LYS A 278 21.74 -16.61 30.61
CA LYS A 278 22.66 -15.86 29.73
C LYS A 278 21.95 -15.47 28.43
N ASP A 279 22.37 -14.35 27.84
CA ASP A 279 21.76 -13.78 26.62
C ASP A 279 21.73 -14.80 25.46
N GLU A 280 22.78 -15.59 25.30
CA GLU A 280 22.89 -16.64 24.28
C GLU A 280 21.86 -17.76 24.50
N ALA A 281 21.53 -18.08 25.75
CA ALA A 281 20.55 -19.10 26.08
C ALA A 281 19.12 -18.64 25.74
N TYR A 282 18.81 -17.36 25.95
CA TYR A 282 17.54 -16.77 25.49
C TYR A 282 17.41 -16.84 23.96
N VAL A 283 18.45 -16.45 23.24
CA VAL A 283 18.49 -16.54 21.77
C VAL A 283 18.33 -17.99 21.31
N ALA A 284 19.07 -18.92 21.90
CA ALA A 284 18.99 -20.34 21.55
C ALA A 284 17.57 -20.91 21.75
N LYS A 285 16.89 -20.56 22.86
CA LYS A 285 15.51 -20.99 23.10
C LYS A 285 14.53 -20.43 22.07
N PHE A 286 14.69 -19.17 21.65
CA PHE A 286 13.87 -18.61 20.58
C PHE A 286 14.12 -19.32 19.24
N LEU A 287 15.39 -19.51 18.85
CA LEU A 287 15.73 -20.17 17.58
C LEU A 287 15.21 -21.62 17.54
N ALA A 288 15.34 -22.34 18.66
CA ALA A 288 14.84 -23.70 18.79
C ALA A 288 13.32 -23.81 18.55
N ALA A 289 12.53 -22.79 18.89
CA ALA A 289 11.09 -22.78 18.62
C ALA A 289 10.72 -22.86 17.13
N PHE A 290 11.66 -22.51 16.25
CA PHE A 290 11.54 -22.63 14.79
C PHE A 290 12.36 -23.80 14.21
N GLY A 291 13.09 -24.53 15.06
CA GLY A 291 14.08 -25.52 14.63
C GLY A 291 15.34 -24.91 14.01
N ALA A 292 15.65 -23.64 14.30
CA ALA A 292 16.90 -22.99 13.93
C ALA A 292 17.95 -23.16 15.04
N LYS A 293 19.23 -22.96 14.71
CA LYS A 293 20.34 -22.95 15.68
C LYS A 293 21.26 -21.75 15.42
N ARG A 294 22.09 -21.40 16.40
CA ARG A 294 23.14 -20.40 16.20
C ARG A 294 24.07 -20.82 15.06
N GLY A 295 24.44 -19.87 14.20
CA GLY A 295 25.20 -20.11 12.96
C GLY A 295 24.47 -20.91 11.87
N LYS A 296 23.25 -21.39 12.10
CA LYS A 296 22.45 -22.17 11.15
C LYS A 296 21.06 -21.54 10.98
N PRO A 297 20.94 -20.47 10.16
CA PRO A 297 19.66 -19.80 9.94
C PRO A 297 18.66 -20.74 9.29
N LYS A 298 17.37 -20.52 9.54
CA LYS A 298 16.28 -21.30 8.93
C LYS A 298 15.24 -20.38 8.34
N ILE A 299 14.73 -20.74 7.16
CA ILE A 299 13.58 -20.07 6.56
C ILE A 299 12.32 -20.64 7.22
N PHE A 300 11.48 -19.76 7.75
CA PHE A 300 10.17 -20.06 8.28
C PHE A 300 9.11 -19.39 7.41
N THR A 301 8.25 -20.18 6.78
CA THR A 301 7.10 -19.66 6.03
C THR A 301 5.92 -19.48 6.99
N ASP A 302 5.36 -18.27 7.04
CA ASP A 302 4.23 -17.98 7.92
C ASP A 302 2.87 -18.41 7.36
N VAL A 303 1.82 -18.28 8.17
CA VAL A 303 0.44 -18.70 7.84
C VAL A 303 -0.19 -17.94 6.66
N ALA A 304 0.42 -16.86 6.19
CA ALA A 304 0.01 -16.16 4.97
C ALA A 304 0.96 -16.41 3.78
N GLY A 305 1.88 -17.37 3.91
CA GLY A 305 2.78 -17.79 2.83
C GLY A 305 4.02 -16.93 2.64
N GLU A 306 4.38 -16.07 3.60
CA GLU A 306 5.58 -15.22 3.50
C GLU A 306 6.75 -15.82 4.29
N ASP A 307 7.93 -15.77 3.68
CA ASP A 307 9.16 -16.30 4.26
C ASP A 307 9.83 -15.31 5.21
N LEU A 308 10.21 -15.80 6.38
CA LEU A 308 10.99 -15.10 7.40
C LEU A 308 12.27 -15.89 7.72
N ILE A 309 13.42 -15.22 7.63
CA ILE A 309 14.70 -15.82 8.01
C ILE A 309 14.84 -15.74 9.54
N ILE A 310 14.78 -16.89 10.20
CA ILE A 310 15.01 -17.04 11.63
C ILE A 310 16.50 -17.29 11.86
N SER A 311 17.16 -16.32 12.50
CA SER A 311 18.58 -16.40 12.83
C SER A 311 18.92 -15.57 14.07
N GLU A 312 20.11 -15.80 14.65
CA GLU A 312 20.62 -15.01 15.77
C GLU A 312 20.77 -13.52 15.46
N ASN A 313 20.90 -13.15 14.18
CA ASN A 313 21.01 -11.76 13.74
C ASN A 313 19.76 -10.93 14.04
N LEU A 314 18.63 -11.58 14.30
CA LEU A 314 17.47 -10.90 14.89
C LEU A 314 17.91 -10.20 16.19
N PHE A 315 18.63 -10.88 17.06
CA PHE A 315 18.92 -10.36 18.39
C PHE A 315 20.18 -9.49 18.45
N ARG A 316 20.79 -9.17 17.32
CA ARG A 316 22.01 -8.35 17.26
C ARG A 316 21.69 -6.90 16.92
N ASP A 317 22.38 -5.97 17.56
CA ASP A 317 22.33 -4.56 17.18
C ASP A 317 23.35 -4.22 16.08
N ALA A 318 23.45 -2.93 15.72
CA ALA A 318 24.37 -2.47 14.67
C ALA A 318 25.86 -2.69 14.98
N THR A 319 26.21 -2.95 16.24
CA THR A 319 27.58 -3.27 16.68
C THR A 319 27.83 -4.79 16.72
N GLY A 320 26.80 -5.60 16.48
CA GLY A 320 26.87 -7.06 16.57
C GLY A 320 26.58 -7.61 17.97
N ALA A 321 26.39 -6.75 18.98
CA ALA A 321 26.07 -7.16 20.35
C ALA A 321 24.65 -7.73 20.46
N ILE A 322 24.47 -8.78 21.28
CA ILE A 322 23.16 -9.38 21.55
C ILE A 322 22.35 -8.44 22.45
N LYS A 323 21.08 -8.20 22.09
CA LYS A 323 20.17 -7.31 22.81
C LYS A 323 18.80 -7.97 23.01
N VAL A 324 18.70 -8.80 24.04
CA VAL A 324 17.46 -9.52 24.41
C VAL A 324 16.75 -8.93 25.63
N LYS A 325 17.46 -8.21 26.51
CA LYS A 325 16.95 -7.79 27.84
C LYS A 325 16.15 -6.50 27.90
N LYS A 326 16.00 -5.77 26.79
CA LYS A 326 15.33 -4.45 26.82
C LYS A 326 13.84 -4.60 27.17
N HIS A 327 13.38 -3.93 28.24
CA HIS A 327 12.00 -3.97 28.74
C HIS A 327 11.50 -5.41 29.05
N ASP A 328 12.35 -6.20 29.71
CA ASP A 328 12.04 -7.57 30.16
C ASP A 328 11.67 -8.57 29.06
N ARG A 329 11.98 -8.23 27.81
CA ARG A 329 11.60 -9.00 26.61
C ARG A 329 12.20 -10.41 26.60
N HIS A 330 13.36 -10.60 27.22
CA HIS A 330 14.05 -11.89 27.31
C HIS A 330 13.18 -12.96 27.96
N THR A 331 12.38 -12.61 28.95
CA THR A 331 11.42 -13.53 29.60
C THR A 331 10.24 -13.90 28.69
N GLN A 332 9.98 -13.11 27.64
CA GLN A 332 8.79 -13.20 26.79
C GLN A 332 9.10 -13.70 25.36
N LEU A 333 10.33 -14.13 25.07
CA LEU A 333 10.73 -14.52 23.72
C LEU A 333 9.91 -15.68 23.14
N LEU A 334 9.50 -16.66 23.96
CA LEU A 334 8.66 -17.76 23.47
C LEU A 334 7.25 -17.29 23.08
N LEU A 335 6.71 -16.27 23.75
CA LEU A 335 5.45 -15.66 23.35
C LEU A 335 5.57 -14.96 21.99
N LEU A 336 6.70 -14.30 21.72
CA LEU A 336 6.97 -13.72 20.40
C LEU A 336 7.13 -14.81 19.33
N ALA A 337 7.82 -15.91 19.65
CA ALA A 337 7.94 -17.04 18.73
C ALA A 337 6.57 -17.63 18.35
N GLU A 338 5.71 -17.85 19.34
CA GLU A 338 4.34 -18.34 19.10
C GLU A 338 3.47 -17.30 18.38
N THR A 339 3.72 -16.01 18.57
CA THR A 339 3.03 -14.93 17.82
C THR A 339 3.38 -14.98 16.33
N ILE A 340 4.61 -15.35 15.97
CA ILE A 340 5.01 -15.50 14.57
C ILE A 340 4.43 -16.80 13.98
N LYS A 341 4.47 -17.90 14.73
CA LYS A 341 4.05 -19.22 14.26
C LYS A 341 2.54 -19.33 14.05
N ASP A 342 1.77 -18.76 14.96
CA ASP A 342 0.31 -18.87 14.99
C ASP A 342 -0.29 -17.54 15.49
N PRO A 343 -0.29 -16.49 14.65
CA PRO A 343 -0.87 -15.19 14.98
C PRO A 343 -2.40 -15.23 15.04
N ASP A 344 -3.01 -14.17 15.57
CA ASP A 344 -4.43 -13.86 15.35
C ASP A 344 -4.63 -13.07 14.06
N GLU A 345 -3.72 -12.14 13.78
CA GLU A 345 -3.73 -11.29 12.59
C GLU A 345 -2.30 -11.01 12.12
N ILE A 346 -2.14 -10.89 10.80
CA ILE A 346 -0.92 -10.39 10.15
C ILE A 346 -1.26 -9.15 9.35
N TRP A 347 -0.45 -8.10 9.53
CA TRP A 347 -0.63 -6.79 8.92
C TRP A 347 0.62 -6.35 8.17
N TRP A 348 0.43 -5.63 7.06
CA TRP A 348 1.47 -4.83 6.42
C TRP A 348 1.29 -3.36 6.78
N VAL A 349 2.32 -2.77 7.39
CA VAL A 349 2.25 -1.45 8.03
C VAL A 349 3.37 -0.54 7.51
N TRP A 350 3.03 0.70 7.16
CA TRP A 350 4.02 1.71 6.79
C TRP A 350 4.43 2.54 8.01
N GLU A 351 5.72 2.59 8.29
CA GLU A 351 6.26 3.43 9.35
C GLU A 351 7.36 4.35 8.83
N GLU A 352 7.30 5.62 9.23
CA GLU A 352 8.37 6.57 8.95
C GLU A 352 9.59 6.25 9.83
N SER A 353 10.77 6.31 9.24
CA SER A 353 12.03 6.07 9.92
C SER A 353 12.25 7.11 11.02
N ARG A 354 12.41 6.64 12.25
CA ARG A 354 12.70 7.49 13.42
C ARG A 354 14.01 8.27 13.26
N LYS A 355 14.96 7.76 12.48
CA LYS A 355 16.27 8.37 12.24
C LYS A 355 16.29 9.31 11.02
N ARG A 356 15.42 9.08 10.03
CA ARG A 356 15.41 9.82 8.76
C ARG A 356 13.97 10.18 8.35
N LYS A 357 13.59 11.44 8.59
CA LYS A 357 12.29 11.95 8.13
C LYS A 357 12.12 11.71 6.62
N SER A 358 10.90 11.37 6.21
CA SER A 358 10.50 11.01 4.85
C SER A 358 11.11 9.73 4.27
N VAL A 359 11.82 8.93 5.07
CA VAL A 359 12.17 7.55 4.71
C VAL A 359 11.12 6.65 5.34
N TRP A 360 10.39 5.87 4.54
CA TRP A 360 9.34 4.98 5.02
C TRP A 360 9.76 3.53 4.85
N HIS A 361 9.44 2.69 5.82
CA HIS A 361 9.72 1.26 5.81
C HIS A 361 8.41 0.49 5.92
N LEU A 362 8.27 -0.57 5.13
CA LEU A 362 7.21 -1.54 5.34
C LEU A 362 7.61 -2.48 6.49
N ARG A 363 6.65 -2.68 7.39
CA ARG A 363 6.73 -3.63 8.49
C ARG A 363 5.68 -4.70 8.29
N ARG A 364 6.08 -5.96 8.46
CA ARG A 364 5.15 -7.07 8.64
C ARG A 364 4.91 -7.26 10.13
N ARG A 365 3.67 -7.05 10.57
CA ARG A 365 3.26 -7.04 11.97
C ARG A 365 2.37 -8.24 12.27
N TYR A 366 2.79 -9.06 13.22
CA TYR A 366 2.09 -10.21 13.75
C TYR A 366 1.49 -9.82 15.09
N ILE A 367 0.21 -10.11 15.29
CA ILE A 367 -0.50 -9.77 16.50
C ILE A 367 -1.11 -11.04 17.06
N ARG A 368 -0.95 -11.25 18.37
CA ARG A 368 -1.60 -12.35 19.11
C ARG A 368 -2.08 -11.88 20.47
N ARG A 369 -3.30 -12.28 20.82
CA ARG A 369 -3.90 -12.08 22.15
C ARG A 369 -3.71 -13.32 23.01
N TRP A 370 -3.49 -13.07 24.29
CA TRP A 370 -3.20 -14.06 25.31
C TRP A 370 -4.21 -13.95 26.45
N ALA A 371 -4.60 -15.10 27.00
CA ALA A 371 -5.35 -15.22 28.25
C ALA A 371 -4.97 -16.52 28.96
N GLY A 372 -4.84 -16.53 30.29
CA GLY A 372 -4.52 -17.73 31.06
C GLY A 372 -3.66 -17.44 32.28
N ASP A 373 -2.84 -18.42 32.67
CA ASP A 373 -2.04 -18.43 33.91
C ASP A 373 -1.11 -17.21 34.06
N ILE A 374 -0.68 -16.61 32.95
CA ILE A 374 0.20 -15.43 32.93
C ILE A 374 -0.57 -14.11 32.72
N GLY A 375 -1.90 -14.14 32.83
CA GLY A 375 -2.79 -13.01 32.65
C GLY A 375 -3.27 -12.79 31.21
N ALA A 376 -4.14 -11.79 31.03
CA ALA A 376 -4.53 -11.30 29.72
C ALA A 376 -3.44 -10.38 29.16
N GLY A 377 -3.09 -10.54 27.89
CA GLY A 377 -2.04 -9.73 27.28
C GLY A 377 -2.03 -9.79 25.77
N ILE A 378 -1.11 -9.03 25.17
CA ILE A 378 -0.93 -8.95 23.73
C ILE A 378 0.55 -9.06 23.41
N SER A 379 0.87 -9.86 22.41
CA SER A 379 2.18 -9.88 21.78
C SER A 379 2.09 -9.32 20.36
N VAL A 380 3.04 -8.45 20.05
CA VAL A 380 3.21 -7.83 18.74
C VAL A 380 4.65 -8.08 18.32
N PHE A 381 4.82 -8.71 17.16
CA PHE A 381 6.12 -8.86 16.51
C PHE A 381 6.08 -8.14 15.16
N GLU A 382 7.11 -7.37 14.86
CA GLU A 382 7.23 -6.61 13.62
C GLU A 382 8.59 -6.87 13.01
N HIS A 383 8.65 -7.17 11.72
CA HIS A 383 9.92 -7.22 11.00
C HIS A 383 9.86 -6.42 9.71
N GLY A 384 11.02 -6.01 9.23
CA GLY A 384 11.17 -5.34 7.93
C GLY A 384 12.65 -5.12 7.61
N GLN A 385 12.94 -4.36 6.56
CA GLN A 385 14.32 -4.16 6.08
C GLN A 385 15.30 -3.57 7.10
N THR A 386 14.80 -2.88 8.13
CA THR A 386 15.63 -2.22 9.15
C THR A 386 15.77 -3.05 10.44
N GLY A 387 15.47 -4.34 10.38
CA GLY A 387 15.47 -5.26 11.51
C GLY A 387 14.05 -5.55 12.03
N TRP A 388 13.93 -6.05 13.25
CA TRP A 388 12.63 -6.35 13.86
C TRP A 388 12.45 -5.60 15.19
N THR A 389 11.19 -5.46 15.59
CA THR A 389 10.75 -4.91 16.87
C THR A 389 9.71 -5.87 17.45
N GLY A 390 9.75 -6.10 18.76
CA GLY A 390 8.74 -6.91 19.44
C GLY A 390 8.33 -6.25 20.74
N VAL A 391 7.03 -6.22 20.99
CA VAL A 391 6.45 -5.73 22.23
C VAL A 391 5.48 -6.79 22.71
N THR A 392 5.69 -7.26 23.93
CA THR A 392 4.72 -8.10 24.61
C THR A 392 4.32 -7.38 25.89
N THR A 393 3.01 -7.24 26.10
CA THR A 393 2.45 -6.43 27.19
C THR A 393 1.35 -7.22 27.88
N PHE A 394 1.56 -7.48 29.17
CA PHE A 394 0.58 -8.04 30.09
C PHE A 394 0.34 -6.97 31.17
N PRO A 395 -0.79 -6.24 31.17
CA PRO A 395 -1.12 -5.40 32.31
C PRO A 395 -1.32 -6.26 33.56
N ALA A 396 -0.99 -5.73 34.73
CA ALA A 396 -1.41 -6.31 36.00
C ALA A 396 -2.96 -6.32 36.09
N MET A 397 -3.53 -7.34 36.73
CA MET A 397 -4.98 -7.54 36.84
C MET A 397 -5.68 -6.28 37.41
N GLY A 398 -6.63 -5.71 36.66
CA GLY A 398 -7.43 -4.55 37.08
C GLY A 398 -8.16 -3.86 35.90
N GLY A 399 -9.47 -3.60 36.06
CA GLY A 399 -10.39 -3.17 34.98
C GLY A 399 -10.02 -1.86 34.26
N GLY A 400 -9.32 -0.93 34.93
CA GLY A 400 -8.87 0.33 34.33
C GLY A 400 -7.81 0.18 33.23
N ARG A 401 -7.04 -0.92 33.22
CA ARG A 401 -5.96 -1.17 32.24
C ARG A 401 -6.39 -2.06 31.06
N GLN A 402 -7.52 -2.76 31.12
CA GLN A 402 -8.07 -3.49 29.97
C GLN A 402 -8.39 -2.53 28.80
N LYS A 403 -8.99 -1.36 29.11
CA LYS A 403 -9.19 -0.27 28.13
C LYS A 403 -7.88 0.21 27.49
N SER A 404 -6.75 0.15 28.22
CA SER A 404 -5.44 0.53 27.70
C SER A 404 -4.86 -0.51 26.73
N LEU A 405 -5.13 -1.80 26.93
CA LEU A 405 -4.76 -2.86 26.00
C LEU A 405 -5.53 -2.74 24.68
N ASP A 406 -6.84 -2.51 24.74
CA ASP A 406 -7.67 -2.34 23.54
C ASP A 406 -7.27 -1.08 22.76
N SER A 407 -6.97 0.01 23.48
CA SER A 407 -6.43 1.24 22.87
C SER A 407 -5.06 1.01 22.23
N TYR A 408 -4.15 0.29 22.90
CA TYR A 408 -2.86 -0.09 22.34
C TYR A 408 -3.04 -0.95 21.08
N LEU A 409 -3.89 -1.98 21.16
CA LEU A 409 -4.19 -2.89 20.06
C LEU A 409 -4.80 -2.17 18.86
N GLY A 410 -5.71 -1.22 19.08
CA GLY A 410 -6.27 -0.38 18.03
C GLY A 410 -5.20 0.41 17.29
N LYS A 411 -4.16 0.90 17.97
CA LYS A 411 -3.01 1.56 17.33
C LYS A 411 -2.17 0.60 16.50
N GLN A 412 -2.13 -0.69 16.87
CA GLN A 412 -1.36 -1.71 16.13
C GLN A 412 -2.10 -2.25 14.91
N ARG A 413 -3.41 -2.08 14.80
CA ARG A 413 -4.23 -2.65 13.72
C ARG A 413 -4.57 -1.59 12.67
N HIS A 414 -3.63 -1.37 11.77
CA HIS A 414 -3.80 -0.50 10.60
C HIS A 414 -2.90 -0.98 9.46
N GLY A 415 -3.13 -0.47 8.24
CA GLY A 415 -2.45 -0.94 7.04
C GLY A 415 -3.23 -2.07 6.36
N THR A 416 -2.55 -2.96 5.65
CA THR A 416 -3.20 -4.04 4.90
C THR A 416 -3.28 -5.30 5.76
N LEU A 417 -4.49 -5.78 6.03
CA LEU A 417 -4.71 -7.04 6.76
C LEU A 417 -4.37 -8.20 5.83
N ALA A 418 -3.18 -8.76 5.98
CA ALA A 418 -2.66 -9.85 5.15
C ALA A 418 -3.29 -11.20 5.49
N TRP A 419 -3.58 -11.44 6.77
CA TRP A 419 -4.18 -12.69 7.22
C TRP A 419 -4.91 -12.48 8.55
N ARG A 420 -5.97 -13.24 8.76
CA ARG A 420 -6.70 -13.28 10.02
C ARG A 420 -7.18 -14.69 10.31
N ARG A 421 -6.98 -15.13 11.54
CA ARG A 421 -7.46 -16.41 12.04
C ARG A 421 -8.98 -16.47 11.93
N LYS A 422 -9.50 -17.57 11.38
CA LYS A 422 -10.95 -17.85 11.41
C LYS A 422 -11.39 -18.07 12.86
N LYS A 423 -12.62 -17.66 13.18
CA LYS A 423 -13.18 -17.77 14.53
C LYS A 423 -13.22 -19.22 14.99
#